data_AF-A0A0E0HLU4-F1
#
_entry.id   AF-A0A0E0HLU4-F1
#
_cell.length_a   1.000
_cell.length_b   1.000
_cell.length_c   1.000
_cell.angle_alpha   90.00
_cell.angle_beta   90.00
_cell.angle_gamma   90.00
#
_symmetry.space_group_name_H-M   'P 1'
#
loop_
_entity.id
_entity.type
_entity.pdbx_description
1 polymer ?
#
loop_
_entity_poly.entity_id
_entity_poly.type
_entity_poly.pdbx_seq_one_letter_code
_entity_poly.pdbx_strand_id
1 'polypeptide(L)'
;MEKRATTTRAVVLRLDDLSLPPRRLTVPSRLPVSHLLRALPQPLLESSSFYLTADGRPLLLSAPVASLPPSGSVQLRLRALRGGGGDGGATGAESRDCYLSMYLAKKPDKADPNEARLSRFTCCALSGEPLAAPAVADRLGNLFNKEALVEALLHKRLPKALSHIRGLKDMIPIHLHPKPDADAAGEEVRFQCPVTGLDFNGKYQFLALRKCGHVLSVKALKEVKTSACLVCHKEFDEADKMPLNGTEDEVAALRLRMEEERGKVKEKKEKKVGNGLSGSKHAAAAVMAGGAEKLENGKKGEAPSLKRFKAGDHAPAYANKEVYASIFTSSKKSDFKETYSCRSLPLGRN
;
A
#
# COMPACT_ATOMS: atom_id res chain seq x y z
N MET A 1 -88.55 -6.39 -32.61
CA MET A 1 -87.12 -6.13 -32.88
C MET A 1 -86.72 -4.84 -32.18
N GLU A 2 -86.30 -4.94 -30.92
CA GLU A 2 -85.91 -3.77 -30.12
C GLU A 2 -84.52 -3.28 -30.52
N LYS A 3 -84.45 -2.02 -30.96
CA LYS A 3 -83.22 -1.28 -31.19
C LYS A 3 -82.54 -1.08 -29.83
N ARG A 4 -81.55 -1.93 -29.48
CA ARG A 4 -80.69 -1.72 -28.31
C ARG A 4 -79.97 -0.38 -28.49
N ALA A 5 -80.35 0.63 -27.70
CA ALA A 5 -79.65 1.90 -27.64
C ALA A 5 -78.18 1.65 -27.27
N THR A 6 -77.28 1.93 -28.22
CA THR A 6 -75.84 1.86 -28.01
C THR A 6 -75.42 3.08 -27.20
N THR A 7 -75.35 2.93 -25.88
CA THR A 7 -74.82 3.98 -24.99
C THR A 7 -73.35 4.24 -25.37
N THR A 8 -73.05 5.43 -25.85
CA THR A 8 -71.69 5.87 -26.21
C THR A 8 -71.15 6.80 -25.14
N ARG A 9 -69.83 6.82 -24.95
CA ARG A 9 -69.13 7.73 -24.04
C ARG A 9 -68.05 8.49 -24.78
N ALA A 10 -67.95 9.79 -24.49
CA ALA A 10 -66.85 10.62 -24.94
C ALA A 10 -65.68 10.47 -23.95
N VAL A 11 -64.50 10.17 -24.47
CA VAL A 11 -63.26 9.98 -23.70
C VAL A 11 -62.17 10.85 -24.31
N VAL A 12 -61.36 11.49 -23.48
CA VAL A 12 -60.20 12.26 -23.94
C VAL A 12 -58.94 11.46 -23.64
N LEU A 13 -58.28 10.96 -24.70
CA LEU A 13 -57.00 10.27 -24.62
C LEU A 13 -55.87 11.30 -24.65
N ARG A 14 -55.12 11.42 -23.55
CA ARG A 14 -53.93 12.26 -23.43
C ARG A 14 -52.68 11.43 -23.66
N LEU A 15 -51.73 12.00 -24.41
CA LEU A 15 -50.51 11.35 -24.86
C LEU A 15 -49.30 12.17 -24.36
N ASP A 16 -49.35 12.53 -23.08
CA ASP A 16 -48.45 13.52 -22.48
C ASP A 16 -46.98 13.06 -22.57
N ASP A 17 -46.70 11.77 -22.37
CA ASP A 17 -45.36 11.16 -22.47
C ASP A 17 -44.78 11.20 -23.90
N LEU A 18 -45.64 11.30 -24.92
CA LEU A 18 -45.24 11.34 -26.34
C LEU A 18 -45.30 12.76 -26.93
N SER A 19 -45.60 13.77 -26.12
CA SER A 19 -45.81 15.18 -26.56
C SER A 19 -46.83 15.34 -27.70
N LEU A 20 -47.80 14.41 -27.82
CA LEU A 20 -48.82 14.45 -28.86
C LEU A 20 -50.09 15.17 -28.38
N PRO A 21 -50.83 15.85 -29.28
CA PRO A 21 -52.07 16.52 -28.90
C PRO A 21 -53.13 15.53 -28.41
N PRO A 22 -53.97 15.91 -27.44
CA PRO A 22 -55.00 15.04 -26.89
C PRO A 22 -56.06 14.68 -27.95
N ARG A 23 -56.47 13.42 -27.98
CA ARG A 23 -57.49 12.91 -28.92
C ARG A 23 -58.82 12.72 -28.22
N ARG A 24 -59.90 13.25 -28.80
CA ARG A 24 -61.27 13.03 -28.32
C ARG A 24 -61.87 11.87 -29.08
N LEU A 25 -62.30 10.83 -28.36
CA LEU A 25 -62.84 9.60 -28.91
C LEU A 25 -64.25 9.36 -28.39
N THR A 26 -65.17 8.98 -29.27
CA THR A 26 -66.53 8.60 -28.89
C THR A 26 -66.66 7.09 -29.07
N VAL A 27 -66.72 6.35 -27.96
CA VAL A 27 -66.61 4.88 -27.95
C VAL A 27 -67.84 4.26 -27.28
N PRO A 28 -68.39 3.16 -27.81
CA PRO A 28 -69.45 2.41 -27.16
C PRO A 28 -69.04 1.96 -25.74
N SER A 29 -69.94 2.15 -24.77
CA SER A 29 -69.66 1.89 -23.35
C SER A 29 -69.33 0.43 -23.01
N ARG A 30 -69.72 -0.50 -23.89
CA ARG A 30 -69.52 -1.96 -23.75
C ARG A 30 -68.15 -2.44 -24.19
N LEU A 31 -67.39 -1.63 -24.93
CA LEU A 31 -66.09 -2.05 -25.43
C LEU A 31 -65.02 -1.99 -24.33
N PRO A 32 -64.00 -2.86 -24.40
CA PRO A 32 -62.89 -2.83 -23.47
C PRO A 32 -62.03 -1.57 -23.66
N VAL A 33 -61.40 -1.10 -22.59
CA VAL A 33 -60.50 0.07 -22.62
C VAL A 33 -59.33 -0.15 -23.60
N SER A 34 -58.92 -1.39 -23.87
CA SER A 34 -57.91 -1.72 -24.90
C SER A 34 -58.26 -1.18 -26.30
N HIS A 35 -59.55 -1.01 -26.60
CA HIS A 35 -59.98 -0.49 -27.90
C HIS A 35 -59.57 0.98 -28.13
N LEU A 36 -59.27 1.73 -27.06
CA LEU A 36 -58.75 3.09 -27.16
C LEU A 36 -57.34 3.14 -27.78
N LEU A 37 -56.56 2.06 -27.63
CA LEU A 37 -55.20 1.97 -28.19
C LEU A 37 -55.21 1.85 -29.72
N ARG A 38 -56.30 1.36 -30.33
CA ARG A 38 -56.44 1.26 -31.80
C ARG A 38 -56.53 2.64 -32.47
N ALA A 39 -56.85 3.69 -31.72
CA ALA A 39 -56.82 5.06 -32.21
C ALA A 39 -55.41 5.65 -32.28
N LEU A 40 -54.35 4.88 -31.95
CA LEU A 40 -52.96 5.30 -32.04
C LEU A 40 -52.34 4.89 -33.40
N PRO A 41 -51.36 5.64 -33.92
CA PRO A 41 -50.60 5.24 -35.10
C PRO A 41 -49.93 3.86 -34.90
N GLN A 42 -50.06 2.98 -35.90
CA GLN A 42 -49.49 1.62 -35.87
C GLN A 42 -48.00 1.51 -35.50
N PRO A 43 -47.07 2.40 -35.93
CA PRO A 43 -45.64 2.26 -35.58
C PRO A 43 -45.32 2.41 -34.07
N LEU A 44 -46.25 2.95 -33.27
CA LEU A 44 -46.07 3.09 -31.82
C LEU A 44 -46.43 1.80 -31.06
N LEU A 45 -47.39 1.01 -31.56
CA LEU A 45 -47.87 -0.21 -30.90
C LEU A 45 -46.89 -1.39 -30.96
N GLU A 46 -45.99 -1.41 -31.95
CA GLU A 46 -45.04 -2.52 -32.15
C GLU A 46 -43.79 -2.42 -31.28
N SER A 47 -43.47 -1.24 -30.75
CA SER A 47 -42.16 -0.93 -30.16
C SER A 47 -42.19 -0.59 -28.67
N SER A 48 -43.37 -0.49 -28.03
CA SER A 48 -43.45 -0.12 -26.61
C SER A 48 -44.65 -0.70 -25.85
N SER A 49 -44.41 -1.17 -24.63
CA SER A 49 -45.49 -1.62 -23.74
C SER A 49 -46.18 -0.42 -23.10
N PHE A 50 -47.44 -0.15 -23.46
CA PHE A 50 -48.21 0.94 -22.86
C PHE A 50 -49.11 0.47 -21.74
N TYR A 51 -49.52 1.40 -20.89
CA TYR A 51 -50.68 1.22 -20.00
C TYR A 51 -51.49 2.51 -19.93
N LEU A 52 -52.78 2.37 -19.62
CA LEU A 52 -53.71 3.48 -19.54
C LEU A 52 -53.98 3.79 -18.07
N THR A 53 -54.04 5.07 -17.73
CA THR A 53 -54.43 5.53 -16.39
C THR A 53 -55.60 6.50 -16.47
N ALA A 54 -56.48 6.44 -15.47
CA ALA A 54 -57.49 7.47 -15.22
C ALA A 54 -57.30 7.96 -13.77
N ASP A 55 -57.23 9.27 -13.58
CA ASP A 55 -57.02 9.92 -12.27
C ASP A 55 -55.82 9.32 -11.47
N GLY A 56 -54.74 9.00 -12.19
CA GLY A 56 -53.52 8.43 -11.60
C GLY A 56 -53.59 6.93 -11.27
N ARG A 57 -54.73 6.25 -11.48
CA ARG A 57 -54.85 4.80 -11.25
C ARG A 57 -54.71 4.01 -12.56
N PRO A 58 -53.96 2.89 -12.57
CA PRO A 58 -53.84 2.05 -13.76
C PRO A 58 -55.17 1.34 -14.06
N LEU A 59 -55.56 1.36 -15.33
CA LEU A 59 -56.76 0.69 -15.82
C LEU A 59 -56.43 -0.69 -16.38
N LEU A 60 -57.25 -1.67 -16.02
CA LEU A 60 -57.23 -2.98 -16.66
C LEU A 60 -57.73 -2.86 -18.10
N LEU A 61 -56.94 -3.36 -19.06
CA LEU A 61 -57.28 -3.28 -20.48
C LEU A 61 -58.58 -4.03 -20.84
N SER A 62 -58.97 -5.01 -20.03
CA SER A 62 -60.22 -5.79 -20.18
C SER A 62 -61.45 -5.13 -19.57
N ALA A 63 -61.30 -4.06 -18.79
CA ALA A 63 -62.43 -3.36 -18.18
C ALA A 63 -63.27 -2.65 -19.25
N PRO A 64 -64.60 -2.53 -19.08
CA PRO A 64 -65.45 -1.81 -20.02
C PRO A 64 -65.28 -0.30 -19.88
N VAL A 65 -65.39 0.45 -20.98
CA VAL A 65 -65.36 1.93 -20.98
C VAL A 65 -66.46 2.54 -20.08
N ALA A 66 -67.54 1.78 -19.79
CA ALA A 66 -68.56 2.14 -18.81
C ALA A 66 -68.04 2.33 -17.37
N SER A 67 -66.92 1.71 -16.98
CA SER A 67 -66.37 1.82 -15.62
C SER A 67 -65.55 3.11 -15.40
N LEU A 68 -65.30 3.89 -16.45
CA LEU A 68 -64.56 5.14 -16.34
C LEU A 68 -65.39 6.24 -15.67
N PRO A 69 -64.75 7.21 -14.99
CA PRO A 69 -65.45 8.37 -14.44
C PRO A 69 -66.11 9.23 -15.57
N PRO A 70 -67.21 9.93 -15.28
CA PRO A 70 -68.00 10.69 -16.27
C PRO A 70 -67.24 11.84 -16.95
N SER A 71 -66.18 12.36 -16.32
CA SER A 71 -65.26 13.37 -16.87
C SER A 71 -63.95 12.76 -17.42
N GLY A 72 -63.92 11.45 -17.67
CA GLY A 72 -62.71 10.64 -17.80
C GLY A 72 -61.74 11.08 -18.89
N SER A 73 -60.75 11.89 -18.52
CA SER A 73 -59.48 11.98 -19.22
C SER A 73 -58.67 10.73 -18.94
N VAL A 74 -58.29 10.00 -19.97
CA VAL A 74 -57.45 8.80 -19.88
C VAL A 74 -56.06 9.18 -20.39
N GLN A 75 -55.04 8.98 -19.57
CA GLN A 75 -53.65 9.20 -19.96
C GLN A 75 -53.04 7.89 -20.49
N LEU A 76 -52.45 7.93 -21.68
CA LEU A 76 -51.56 6.88 -22.16
C LEU A 76 -50.18 7.12 -21.57
N ARG A 77 -49.67 6.13 -20.85
CA ARG A 77 -48.29 6.14 -20.37
C ARG A 77 -47.45 5.07 -21.01
N LEU A 78 -46.22 5.44 -21.35
CA LEU A 78 -45.20 4.49 -21.72
C LEU A 78 -44.81 3.73 -20.45
N ARG A 79 -44.80 2.40 -20.50
CA ARG A 79 -44.08 1.61 -19.51
C ARG A 79 -42.61 1.81 -19.86
N ALA A 80 -42.04 2.94 -19.40
CA ALA A 80 -40.61 3.15 -19.42
C ALA A 80 -39.97 1.87 -18.89
N LEU A 81 -39.02 1.35 -19.68
CA LEU A 81 -38.13 0.21 -19.47
C LEU A 81 -38.28 -0.43 -18.11
N ARG A 82 -38.40 -1.77 -18.06
CA ARG A 82 -38.03 -2.59 -16.88
C ARG A 82 -36.84 -1.88 -16.23
N GLY A 83 -37.11 -1.10 -15.19
CA GLY A 83 -36.07 -0.58 -14.33
C GLY A 83 -35.45 -1.86 -13.85
N GLY A 84 -34.21 -2.13 -14.31
CA GLY A 84 -33.41 -3.18 -13.72
C GLY A 84 -33.56 -2.98 -12.23
N GLY A 85 -34.09 -3.99 -11.56
CA GLY A 85 -34.07 -4.02 -10.11
C GLY A 85 -32.63 -3.82 -9.74
N GLY A 86 -32.26 -2.57 -9.44
CA GLY A 86 -31.30 -2.34 -8.40
C GLY A 86 -31.99 -2.93 -7.20
N ASP A 87 -31.75 -4.21 -6.96
CA ASP A 87 -31.79 -4.80 -5.64
C ASP A 87 -30.79 -3.97 -4.84
N GLY A 88 -31.23 -2.76 -4.44
CA GLY A 88 -30.73 -2.08 -3.27
C GLY A 88 -31.09 -3.03 -2.16
N GLY A 89 -30.21 -4.02 -1.96
CA GLY A 89 -30.36 -5.04 -0.96
C GLY A 89 -30.75 -4.28 0.28
N ALA A 90 -31.97 -4.54 0.77
CA ALA A 90 -32.31 -4.18 2.12
C ALA A 90 -31.24 -4.87 2.96
N THR A 91 -30.20 -4.12 3.35
CA THR A 91 -29.27 -4.60 4.36
C THR A 91 -30.18 -4.77 5.55
N GLY A 92 -30.58 -6.02 5.81
CA GLY A 92 -31.32 -6.44 6.99
C GLY A 92 -30.42 -6.24 8.20
N ALA A 93 -30.10 -4.98 8.48
CA ALA A 93 -29.57 -4.58 9.76
C ALA A 93 -30.76 -4.69 10.71
N GLU A 94 -30.83 -5.83 11.40
CA GLU A 94 -31.86 -6.11 12.42
C GLU A 94 -31.87 -5.06 13.54
N SER A 95 -30.83 -4.23 13.64
CA SER A 95 -30.73 -3.10 14.57
C SER A 95 -30.05 -1.86 13.95
N ARG A 96 -30.42 -0.68 14.46
CA ARG A 96 -29.80 0.62 14.15
C ARG A 96 -28.27 0.60 14.33
N ASP A 97 -27.79 -0.15 15.32
CA ASP A 97 -26.36 -0.27 15.64
C ASP A 97 -25.61 -1.12 14.61
N CYS A 98 -26.24 -2.15 14.05
CA CYS A 98 -25.69 -2.92 12.93
C CYS A 98 -25.55 -2.04 11.68
N TYR A 99 -26.54 -1.19 11.39
CA TYR A 99 -26.46 -0.23 10.30
C TYR A 99 -25.30 0.76 10.54
N LEU A 100 -25.22 1.39 11.72
CA LEU A 100 -24.17 2.35 12.04
C LEU A 100 -22.76 1.74 11.99
N SER A 101 -22.58 0.53 12.54
CA SER A 101 -21.29 -0.17 12.50
C SER A 101 -20.83 -0.52 11.08
N MET A 102 -21.76 -0.81 10.14
CA MET A 102 -21.41 -0.96 8.72
C MET A 102 -20.90 0.32 8.05
N TYR A 103 -21.39 1.51 8.45
CA TYR A 103 -20.89 2.80 7.93
C TYR A 103 -19.66 3.33 8.68
N LEU A 104 -19.48 2.91 9.94
CA LEU A 104 -18.27 3.22 10.72
C LEU A 104 -17.06 2.41 10.22
N ALA A 105 -17.27 1.14 9.89
CA ALA A 105 -16.27 0.31 9.22
C ALA A 105 -16.29 0.58 7.71
N LYS A 106 -15.80 1.75 7.28
CA LYS A 106 -15.46 1.95 5.86
C LYS A 106 -14.54 0.80 5.46
N LYS A 107 -15.04 -0.10 4.60
CA LYS A 107 -14.20 -1.12 3.98
C LYS A 107 -13.05 -0.36 3.32
N PRO A 108 -11.79 -0.67 3.63
CA PRO A 108 -10.68 -0.02 2.96
C PRO A 108 -10.90 -0.21 1.46
N ASP A 109 -10.82 0.88 0.70
CA ASP A 109 -10.94 0.81 -0.75
C ASP A 109 -9.96 -0.26 -1.22
N LYS A 110 -10.47 -1.26 -1.95
CA LYS A 110 -9.64 -2.33 -2.47
C LYS A 110 -8.70 -1.69 -3.49
N ALA A 111 -7.49 -1.38 -3.06
CA ALA A 111 -6.47 -0.84 -3.94
C ALA A 111 -6.29 -1.78 -5.14
N ASP A 112 -6.31 -1.22 -6.33
CA ASP A 112 -6.20 -2.02 -7.53
C ASP A 112 -4.83 -2.73 -7.55
N PRO A 113 -4.79 -4.05 -7.80
CA PRO A 113 -3.54 -4.80 -7.77
C PRO A 113 -2.53 -4.30 -8.82
N ASN A 114 -3.02 -3.68 -9.91
CA ASN A 114 -2.18 -3.09 -10.93
C ASN A 114 -1.50 -1.79 -10.45
N GLU A 115 -2.23 -0.94 -9.74
CA GLU A 115 -1.70 0.30 -9.16
C GLU A 115 -0.72 0.01 -8.03
N ALA A 116 -1.04 -0.98 -7.18
CA ALA A 116 -0.12 -1.48 -6.16
C ALA A 116 1.17 -2.05 -6.75
N ARG A 117 1.10 -2.66 -7.95
CA ARG A 117 2.29 -3.12 -8.67
C ARG A 117 3.08 -1.95 -9.26
N LEU A 118 2.42 -1.00 -9.90
CA LEU A 118 3.06 0.17 -10.49
C LEU A 118 3.82 1.00 -9.43
N SER A 119 3.14 1.32 -8.33
CA SER A 119 3.70 2.08 -7.20
C SER A 119 4.96 1.44 -6.60
N ARG A 120 5.07 0.11 -6.55
CA ARG A 120 6.30 -0.57 -6.08
C ARG A 120 7.53 -0.28 -6.94
N PHE A 121 7.33 -0.02 -8.24
CA PHE A 121 8.41 0.25 -9.19
C PHE A 121 8.63 1.74 -9.43
N THR A 122 7.60 2.57 -9.28
CA THR A 122 7.66 4.01 -9.54
C THR A 122 7.86 4.85 -8.28
N CYS A 123 7.62 4.31 -7.08
CA CYS A 123 7.74 5.04 -5.82
C CYS A 123 8.78 4.41 -4.87
N CYS A 124 9.29 5.25 -3.97
CA CYS A 124 10.15 4.86 -2.87
C CYS A 124 9.38 4.02 -1.85
N ALA A 125 9.89 2.85 -1.49
CA ALA A 125 9.23 1.95 -0.52
C ALA A 125 9.20 2.51 0.92
N LEU A 126 9.99 3.55 1.21
CA LEU A 126 10.02 4.21 2.52
C LEU A 126 9.14 5.47 2.55
N SER A 127 9.37 6.43 1.65
CA SER A 127 8.68 7.73 1.65
C SER A 127 7.38 7.75 0.86
N GLY A 128 7.17 6.79 -0.06
CA GLY A 128 6.04 6.79 -0.99
C GLY A 128 6.14 7.83 -2.11
N GLU A 129 7.18 8.65 -2.10
CA GLU A 129 7.48 9.65 -3.14
C GLU A 129 7.88 8.97 -4.45
N PRO A 130 7.71 9.63 -5.61
CA PRO A 130 8.21 9.11 -6.87
C PRO A 130 9.72 8.87 -6.80
N LEU A 131 10.14 7.76 -7.39
CA LEU A 131 11.53 7.34 -7.41
C LEU A 131 12.33 8.34 -8.25
N ALA A 132 13.40 8.88 -7.68
CA ALA A 132 14.26 9.86 -8.31
C ALA A 132 15.72 9.45 -8.18
N ALA A 133 16.54 9.80 -9.18
CA ALA A 133 17.98 9.63 -9.06
C ALA A 133 18.53 10.68 -8.08
N PRO A 134 19.37 10.33 -7.09
CA PRO A 134 19.99 9.02 -6.86
C PRO A 134 19.10 8.01 -6.12
N ALA A 135 18.91 6.83 -6.73
CA ALA A 135 18.15 5.73 -6.16
C ALA A 135 19.07 4.62 -5.61
N VAL A 136 18.59 3.86 -4.62
CA VAL A 136 19.29 2.72 -4.03
C VAL A 136 18.34 1.54 -3.88
N ALA A 137 18.87 0.32 -3.97
CA ALA A 137 18.12 -0.91 -3.72
C ALA A 137 18.65 -1.63 -2.48
N ASP A 138 17.76 -2.27 -1.71
CA ASP A 138 18.18 -3.18 -0.65
C ASP A 138 18.54 -4.57 -1.19
N ARG A 139 19.08 -5.44 -0.32
CA ARG A 139 19.43 -6.82 -0.69
C ARG A 139 18.22 -7.71 -1.02
N LEU A 140 17.01 -7.25 -0.71
CA LEU A 140 15.74 -7.94 -0.95
C LEU A 140 15.06 -7.47 -2.25
N GLY A 141 15.60 -6.45 -2.92
CA GLY A 141 15.08 -5.91 -4.16
C GLY A 141 14.09 -4.76 -4.02
N ASN A 142 13.92 -4.17 -2.82
CA ASN A 142 13.11 -2.97 -2.60
C ASN A 142 13.87 -1.71 -3.03
N LEU A 143 13.15 -0.74 -3.56
CA LEU A 143 13.69 0.51 -4.11
C LEU A 143 13.48 1.69 -3.17
N PHE A 144 14.49 2.54 -3.04
CA PHE A 144 14.47 3.72 -2.17
C PHE A 144 15.11 4.93 -2.84
N ASN A 145 14.59 6.12 -2.52
CA ASN A 145 15.28 7.38 -2.74
C ASN A 145 16.42 7.50 -1.72
N LYS A 146 17.64 7.79 -2.18
CA LYS A 146 18.82 7.84 -1.30
C LYS A 146 18.68 8.90 -0.22
N GLU A 147 18.09 10.05 -0.56
CA GLU A 147 17.87 11.17 0.35
C GLU A 147 16.94 10.79 1.51
N ALA A 148 15.73 10.34 1.18
CA ALA A 148 14.74 9.87 2.16
C ALA A 148 15.29 8.74 3.06
N LEU A 149 16.07 7.82 2.50
CA LEU A 149 16.68 6.74 3.29
C LEU A 149 17.74 7.25 4.26
N VAL A 150 18.60 8.18 3.83
CA VAL A 150 19.63 8.78 4.68
C VAL A 150 18.98 9.56 5.83
N GLU A 151 17.95 10.35 5.55
CA GLU A 151 17.19 11.07 6.57
C GLU A 151 16.57 10.11 7.60
N ALA A 152 15.92 9.04 7.14
CA ALA A 152 15.32 8.07 8.04
C ALA A 152 16.34 7.28 8.87
N LEU A 153 17.53 7.00 8.33
CA LEU A 153 18.64 6.38 9.05
C LEU A 153 19.20 7.31 10.14
N LEU A 154 19.36 8.60 9.83
CA LEU A 154 19.83 9.60 10.78
C LEU A 154 18.84 9.78 11.94
N HIS A 155 17.55 9.85 11.63
CA HIS A 155 16.48 10.00 12.62
C HIS A 155 16.03 8.68 13.27
N LYS A 156 16.57 7.53 12.85
CA LYS A 156 16.18 6.18 13.32
C LYS A 156 14.67 5.91 13.20
N ARG A 157 14.04 6.41 12.13
CA ARG A 157 12.59 6.32 11.86
C ARG A 157 12.21 5.16 10.93
N LEU A 158 13.09 4.16 10.80
CA LEU A 158 12.82 3.02 9.91
C LEU A 158 11.68 2.13 10.47
N PRO A 159 10.69 1.75 9.63
CA PRO A 159 9.67 0.78 10.01
C PRO A 159 10.27 -0.58 10.38
N LYS A 160 9.57 -1.34 11.23
CA LYS A 160 9.99 -2.70 11.65
C LYS A 160 10.18 -3.66 10.46
N ALA A 161 9.39 -3.50 9.41
CA ALA A 161 9.47 -4.28 8.17
C ALA A 161 10.82 -4.09 7.43
N LEU A 162 11.49 -2.95 7.62
CA LEU A 162 12.78 -2.62 7.01
C LEU A 162 13.94 -2.69 8.01
N SER A 163 13.74 -3.38 9.14
CA SER A 163 14.74 -3.50 10.22
C SER A 163 16.03 -4.23 9.81
N HIS A 164 16.03 -4.94 8.67
CA HIS A 164 17.22 -5.56 8.12
C HIS A 164 18.26 -4.51 7.69
N ILE A 165 17.83 -3.29 7.37
CA ILE A 165 18.65 -2.16 6.95
C ILE A 165 19.30 -1.51 8.17
N ARG A 166 20.62 -1.70 8.34
CA ARG A 166 21.39 -1.08 9.45
C ARG A 166 22.17 0.16 9.03
N GLY A 167 22.43 0.31 7.74
CA GLY A 167 23.15 1.45 7.19
C GLY A 167 23.40 1.31 5.69
N LEU A 168 24.11 2.30 5.13
CA LEU A 168 24.34 2.43 3.69
C LEU A 168 25.17 1.29 3.06
N LYS A 169 25.94 0.55 3.86
CA LYS A 169 26.71 -0.61 3.38
C LYS A 169 25.82 -1.78 2.93
N ASP A 170 24.60 -1.85 3.44
CA ASP A 170 23.65 -2.90 3.06
C ASP A 170 22.88 -2.55 1.78
N MET A 171 23.04 -1.32 1.27
CA MET A 171 22.37 -0.82 0.08
C MET A 171 23.27 -0.90 -1.15
N ILE A 172 22.67 -1.15 -2.30
CA ILE A 172 23.35 -1.14 -3.60
C ILE A 172 22.90 0.13 -4.32
N PRO A 173 23.82 1.04 -4.71
CA PRO A 173 23.47 2.19 -5.54
C PRO A 173 22.98 1.69 -6.89
N ILE A 174 21.81 2.17 -7.35
CA ILE A 174 21.25 1.75 -8.63
C ILE A 174 21.22 2.89 -9.62
N HIS A 175 21.46 2.55 -10.89
CA HIS A 175 21.40 3.47 -12.02
C HIS A 175 20.15 3.15 -12.84
N LEU A 176 19.16 4.02 -12.72
CA LEU A 176 17.93 3.98 -13.50
C LEU A 176 18.10 4.89 -14.71
N HIS A 177 17.78 4.38 -15.90
CA HIS A 177 17.84 5.17 -17.12
C HIS A 177 16.50 5.89 -17.32
N PRO A 178 16.47 7.23 -17.35
CA PRO A 178 15.24 7.97 -17.61
C PRO A 178 14.77 7.70 -19.04
N LYS A 179 13.46 7.67 -19.25
CA LYS A 179 12.86 7.56 -20.57
C LYS A 179 12.86 8.97 -21.23
N PRO A 180 13.37 9.13 -22.45
CA PRO A 180 13.17 10.37 -23.20
C PRO A 180 11.65 10.53 -23.39
N ASP A 181 11.12 11.72 -23.08
CA ASP A 181 9.68 12.10 -23.14
C ASP A 181 8.84 11.88 -21.87
N ALA A 182 9.37 11.26 -20.81
CA ALA A 182 8.59 10.99 -19.58
C ALA A 182 8.02 12.26 -18.91
N ASP A 183 8.76 13.36 -18.91
CA ASP A 183 8.35 14.61 -18.25
C ASP A 183 7.37 15.44 -19.10
N ALA A 184 7.34 15.23 -20.42
CA ALA A 184 6.50 15.98 -21.34
C ALA A 184 5.08 15.37 -21.49
N ALA A 185 4.96 14.05 -21.32
CA ALA A 185 3.71 13.32 -21.54
C ALA A 185 2.89 13.06 -20.27
N GLY A 186 3.40 13.44 -19.08
CA GLY A 186 2.74 13.13 -17.81
C GLY A 186 2.62 11.62 -17.54
N GLU A 187 3.48 10.81 -18.16
CA GLU A 187 3.47 9.36 -17.99
C GLU A 187 3.88 8.98 -16.56
N GLU A 188 3.15 8.05 -15.95
CA GLU A 188 3.41 7.56 -14.58
C GLU A 188 4.76 6.84 -14.46
N VAL A 189 5.32 6.35 -15.57
CA VAL A 189 6.56 5.56 -15.62
C VAL A 189 7.69 6.39 -16.22
N ARG A 190 8.66 6.77 -15.39
CA ARG A 190 9.78 7.65 -15.79
C ARG A 190 11.04 6.93 -16.27
N PHE A 191 11.14 5.62 -16.04
CA PHE A 191 12.37 4.86 -16.28
C PHE A 191 12.15 3.71 -17.25
N GLN A 192 13.21 3.37 -17.98
CA GLN A 192 13.21 2.29 -18.96
C GLN A 192 14.50 1.45 -18.90
N CYS A 193 14.46 0.24 -19.45
CA CYS A 193 15.67 -0.56 -19.65
C CYS A 193 16.55 0.07 -20.75
N PRO A 194 17.86 0.29 -20.51
CA PRO A 194 18.74 0.89 -21.52
C PRO A 194 18.98 -0.01 -22.74
N VAL A 195 18.78 -1.33 -22.61
CA VAL A 195 19.04 -2.29 -23.71
C VAL A 195 17.75 -2.61 -24.47
N THR A 196 16.69 -2.99 -23.75
CA THR A 196 15.44 -3.46 -24.38
C THR A 196 14.39 -2.36 -24.56
N GLY A 197 14.61 -1.15 -24.02
CA GLY A 197 13.62 -0.06 -24.05
C GLY A 197 12.30 -0.37 -23.33
N LEU A 198 12.27 -1.40 -22.46
CA LEU A 198 11.06 -1.79 -21.75
C LEU A 198 10.81 -0.87 -20.55
N ASP A 199 9.56 -0.44 -20.41
CA ASP A 199 9.12 0.42 -19.31
C ASP A 199 9.28 -0.25 -17.95
N PHE A 200 9.72 0.53 -16.96
CA PHE A 200 9.91 0.11 -15.58
C PHE A 200 8.58 0.14 -14.78
N ASN A 201 7.62 -0.68 -15.23
CA ASN A 201 6.23 -0.68 -14.74
C ASN A 201 5.84 -1.93 -13.91
N GLY A 202 6.80 -2.83 -13.67
CA GLY A 202 6.59 -4.09 -12.95
C GLY A 202 5.82 -5.17 -13.71
N LYS A 203 5.41 -4.93 -14.98
CA LYS A 203 4.89 -6.00 -15.85
C LYS A 203 6.01 -6.92 -16.31
N TYR A 204 7.19 -6.34 -16.53
CA TYR A 204 8.41 -7.07 -16.82
C TYR A 204 9.25 -7.21 -15.55
N GLN A 205 9.93 -8.35 -15.43
CA GLN A 205 10.85 -8.58 -14.33
C GLN A 205 12.19 -7.88 -14.61
N PHE A 206 12.67 -7.14 -13.62
CA PHE A 206 13.94 -6.41 -13.68
C PHE A 206 14.93 -6.97 -12.66
N LEU A 207 16.21 -6.95 -13.03
CA LEU A 207 17.33 -7.38 -12.22
C LEU A 207 18.29 -6.22 -12.02
N ALA A 208 18.78 -6.05 -10.81
CA ALA A 208 19.92 -5.18 -10.51
C ALA A 208 21.18 -6.04 -10.32
N LEU A 209 22.29 -5.57 -10.88
CA LEU A 209 23.61 -6.21 -10.68
C LEU A 209 24.27 -5.64 -9.42
N ARG A 210 24.60 -6.49 -8.44
CA ARG A 210 25.20 -6.06 -7.16
C ARG A 210 26.53 -5.31 -7.32
N LYS A 211 27.38 -5.73 -8.26
CA LYS A 211 28.72 -5.16 -8.48
C LYS A 211 28.71 -3.75 -9.11
N CYS A 212 27.71 -3.43 -9.94
CA CYS A 212 27.71 -2.19 -10.71
C CYS A 212 26.45 -1.33 -10.60
N GLY A 213 25.36 -1.85 -10.04
CA GLY A 213 24.13 -1.09 -9.82
C GLY A 213 23.25 -0.86 -11.05
N HIS A 214 23.65 -1.34 -12.23
CA HIS A 214 22.83 -1.21 -13.44
C HIS A 214 21.59 -2.10 -13.35
N VAL A 215 20.45 -1.53 -13.73
CA VAL A 215 19.15 -2.21 -13.76
C VAL A 215 18.85 -2.64 -15.19
N LEU A 216 18.63 -3.94 -15.39
CA LEU A 216 18.40 -4.56 -16.70
C LEU A 216 17.15 -5.45 -16.65
N SER A 217 16.45 -5.57 -17.77
CA SER A 217 15.32 -6.50 -17.86
C SER A 217 15.83 -7.95 -17.91
N VAL A 218 15.05 -8.89 -17.38
CA VAL A 218 15.37 -10.33 -17.48
C VAL A 218 15.46 -10.78 -18.94
N LYS A 219 14.69 -10.14 -19.84
CA LYS A 219 14.73 -10.42 -21.28
C LYS A 219 16.10 -10.09 -21.89
N ALA A 220 16.65 -8.91 -21.58
CA ALA A 220 17.97 -8.51 -22.06
C ALA A 220 19.07 -9.53 -21.70
N LEU A 221 19.05 -10.01 -20.45
CA LEU A 221 20.05 -10.98 -19.95
C LEU A 221 19.85 -12.40 -20.49
N LYS A 222 18.64 -12.76 -20.93
CA LYS A 222 18.36 -14.05 -21.56
C LYS A 222 18.76 -14.07 -23.03
N GLU A 223 18.54 -12.96 -23.73
CA GLU A 223 18.90 -12.79 -25.14
C GLU A 223 20.42 -12.69 -25.32
N VAL A 224 21.07 -11.91 -24.45
CA VAL A 224 22.52 -11.68 -24.49
C VAL A 224 23.16 -12.38 -23.29
N LYS A 225 23.56 -13.64 -23.48
CA LYS A 225 24.25 -14.45 -22.46
C LYS A 225 25.70 -14.02 -22.29
N THR A 226 25.92 -12.82 -21.74
CA THR A 226 27.26 -12.32 -21.40
C THR A 226 27.52 -12.43 -19.91
N SER A 227 28.77 -12.73 -19.55
CA SER A 227 29.28 -12.67 -18.17
C SER A 227 29.61 -11.24 -17.71
N ALA A 228 29.35 -10.24 -18.57
CA ALA A 228 29.65 -8.84 -18.32
C ALA A 228 28.40 -7.96 -18.52
N CYS A 229 28.34 -6.87 -17.74
CA CYS A 229 27.26 -5.90 -17.76
C CYS A 229 27.15 -5.23 -19.14
N LEU A 230 25.94 -5.16 -19.69
CA LEU A 230 25.68 -4.60 -21.03
C LEU A 230 25.86 -3.07 -21.13
N VAL A 231 25.99 -2.37 -19.99
CA VAL A 231 26.14 -0.90 -19.94
C VAL A 231 27.58 -0.49 -19.61
N CYS A 232 28.21 -1.17 -18.65
CA CYS A 232 29.53 -0.78 -18.13
C CYS A 232 30.61 -1.84 -18.30
N HIS A 233 30.30 -2.97 -18.92
CA HIS A 233 31.22 -4.09 -19.21
C HIS A 233 31.93 -4.70 -18.00
N LYS A 234 31.48 -4.42 -16.77
CA LYS A 234 31.98 -5.10 -15.57
C LYS A 234 31.48 -6.54 -15.50
N GLU A 235 32.37 -7.45 -15.17
CA GLU A 235 32.07 -8.88 -14.99
C GLU A 235 31.16 -9.11 -13.77
N PHE A 236 30.18 -9.98 -13.92
CA PHE A 236 29.25 -10.36 -12.86
C PHE A 236 29.00 -11.87 -12.85
N ASP A 237 28.67 -12.38 -11.67
CA ASP A 237 28.32 -13.79 -11.47
C ASP A 237 26.79 -13.94 -11.36
N GLU A 238 26.28 -15.17 -11.53
CA GLU A 238 24.84 -15.46 -11.32
C GLU A 238 24.37 -15.08 -9.90
N ALA A 239 25.25 -15.14 -8.91
CA ALA A 239 24.98 -14.72 -7.54
C ALA A 239 24.77 -13.20 -7.39
N ASP A 240 25.34 -12.40 -8.30
CA ASP A 240 25.23 -10.94 -8.30
C ASP A 240 23.91 -10.45 -8.90
N LYS A 241 23.13 -11.35 -9.52
CA LYS A 241 21.82 -11.04 -10.08
C LYS A 241 20.80 -10.96 -8.94
N MET A 242 20.23 -9.77 -8.76
CA MET A 242 19.23 -9.52 -7.73
C MET A 242 17.91 -9.07 -8.37
N PRO A 243 16.83 -9.85 -8.28
CA PRO A 243 15.52 -9.42 -8.78
C PRO A 243 14.99 -8.24 -7.97
N LEU A 244 14.48 -7.24 -8.69
CA LEU A 244 13.82 -6.07 -8.09
C LEU A 244 12.34 -6.36 -7.93
N ASN A 245 11.80 -6.08 -6.73
CA ASN A 245 10.40 -6.34 -6.36
C ASN A 245 9.90 -7.74 -6.81
N GLY A 246 10.69 -8.77 -6.52
CA GLY A 246 10.39 -10.16 -6.88
C GLY A 246 9.16 -10.73 -6.17
N THR A 247 8.79 -11.97 -6.52
CA THR A 247 7.73 -12.70 -5.80
C THR A 247 8.14 -13.00 -4.37
N GLU A 248 7.17 -13.32 -3.51
CA GLU A 248 7.44 -13.60 -2.08
C GLU A 248 8.46 -14.74 -1.91
N ASP A 249 8.44 -15.73 -2.79
CA ASP A 249 9.41 -16.84 -2.82
C ASP A 249 10.83 -16.39 -3.17
N GLU A 250 10.97 -15.53 -4.19
CA GLU A 250 12.27 -14.96 -4.57
C GLU A 250 12.83 -14.08 -3.45
N VAL A 251 11.96 -13.31 -2.80
CA VAL A 251 12.33 -12.48 -1.64
C VAL A 251 12.72 -13.34 -0.45
N ALA A 252 12.04 -14.45 -0.19
CA ALA A 252 12.42 -15.40 0.87
C ALA A 252 13.81 -16.00 0.61
N ALA A 253 14.10 -16.40 -0.64
CA ALA A 253 15.43 -16.87 -1.03
C ALA A 253 16.51 -15.78 -0.88
N LEU A 254 16.18 -14.51 -1.18
CA LEU A 254 17.08 -13.38 -0.95
C LEU A 254 17.32 -13.11 0.55
N ARG A 255 16.29 -13.26 1.40
CA ARG A 255 16.41 -13.13 2.86
C ARG A 255 17.35 -14.18 3.43
N LEU A 256 17.18 -15.44 3.03
CA LEU A 256 18.04 -16.54 3.46
C LEU A 256 19.50 -16.28 3.07
N ARG A 257 19.75 -15.89 1.80
CA ARG A 257 21.11 -15.52 1.34
C ARG A 257 21.71 -14.35 2.13
N MET A 258 20.91 -13.33 2.43
CA MET A 258 21.36 -12.20 3.24
C MET A 258 21.75 -12.61 4.66
N GLU A 259 21.02 -13.55 5.27
CA GLU A 259 21.31 -14.07 6.61
C GLU A 259 22.57 -14.92 6.63
N GLU A 260 22.76 -15.78 5.64
CA GLU A 260 23.98 -16.57 5.48
C GLU A 260 25.24 -15.71 5.31
N GLU A 261 25.17 -14.68 4.45
CA GLU A 261 26.28 -13.72 4.28
C GLU A 261 26.60 -13.01 5.59
N ARG A 262 25.57 -12.63 6.35
CA ARG A 262 25.75 -12.01 7.67
C ARG A 262 26.34 -12.97 8.69
N GLY A 263 25.94 -14.24 8.68
CA GLY A 263 26.51 -15.29 9.52
C GLY A 263 28.00 -15.46 9.25
N LYS A 264 28.39 -15.62 7.98
CA LYS A 264 29.79 -15.77 7.54
C LYS A 264 30.66 -14.57 7.94
N VAL A 265 30.13 -13.35 7.86
CA VAL A 265 30.85 -12.14 8.30
C VAL A 265 31.03 -12.09 9.82
N LYS A 266 30.01 -12.49 10.59
CA LYS A 266 30.12 -12.58 12.06
C LYS A 266 31.15 -13.61 12.49
N GLU A 267 31.11 -14.82 11.92
CA GLU A 267 32.08 -15.88 12.22
C GLU A 267 33.52 -15.47 11.89
N LYS A 268 33.73 -14.83 10.74
CA LYS A 268 35.06 -14.29 10.37
C LYS A 268 35.53 -13.21 11.36
N LYS A 269 34.62 -12.36 11.85
CA LYS A 269 34.94 -11.34 12.84
C LYS A 269 35.29 -11.96 14.19
N GLU A 270 34.55 -12.98 14.64
CA GLU A 270 34.78 -13.69 15.89
C GLU A 270 36.11 -14.46 15.87
N LYS A 271 36.41 -15.16 14.76
CA LYS A 271 37.72 -15.81 14.55
C LYS A 271 38.88 -14.81 14.57
N LYS A 272 38.69 -13.61 14.01
CA LYS A 272 39.72 -12.55 14.01
C LYS A 272 39.93 -11.92 15.40
N VAL A 273 38.88 -11.84 16.22
CA VAL A 273 38.98 -11.37 17.62
C VAL A 273 39.61 -12.45 18.52
N GLY A 274 39.35 -13.73 18.26
CA GLY A 274 39.98 -14.85 18.98
C GLY A 274 41.49 -14.98 18.74
N ASN A 275 41.98 -14.62 17.54
CA ASN A 275 43.40 -14.69 17.20
C ASN A 275 44.22 -13.43 17.59
N GLY A 276 43.58 -12.43 18.22
CA GLY A 276 44.18 -11.12 18.52
C GLY A 276 44.69 -10.92 19.94
N LEU A 277 44.74 -11.97 20.77
CA LEU A 277 45.15 -11.91 22.18
C LEU A 277 46.49 -12.62 22.48
N SER A 278 47.47 -12.57 21.57
CA SER A 278 48.89 -12.79 21.89
C SER A 278 49.67 -11.51 21.63
N GLY A 279 50.09 -10.85 22.71
CA GLY A 279 50.63 -9.51 22.68
C GLY A 279 52.09 -9.41 22.23
N SER A 280 52.41 -8.32 21.52
CA SER A 280 53.61 -7.54 21.80
C SER A 280 53.33 -6.04 21.60
N LYS A 281 53.66 -5.29 22.64
CA LYS A 281 53.75 -3.82 22.79
C LYS A 281 55.17 -3.66 23.37
N HIS A 282 56.11 -2.80 22.96
CA HIS A 282 56.18 -1.49 22.29
C HIS A 282 57.55 -1.37 21.59
N ALA A 283 57.71 -0.57 20.51
CA ALA A 283 58.42 0.74 20.45
C ALA A 283 59.33 0.68 19.19
N ALA A 284 59.64 1.68 18.34
CA ALA A 284 59.61 3.15 18.32
C ALA A 284 59.42 3.60 16.83
N ALA A 285 59.23 4.85 16.38
CA ALA A 285 59.43 6.21 16.88
C ALA A 285 58.47 7.16 16.11
N ALA A 286 57.75 8.06 16.77
CA ALA A 286 58.02 9.52 16.86
C ALA A 286 57.74 10.35 15.59
N VAL A 287 56.60 11.07 15.56
CA VAL A 287 56.49 12.48 15.12
C VAL A 287 55.43 13.17 15.97
N MET A 288 55.78 14.35 16.49
CA MET A 288 54.98 15.24 17.34
C MET A 288 53.91 16.04 16.58
N ALA A 289 52.88 16.46 17.33
CA ALA A 289 52.17 17.75 17.32
C ALA A 289 50.67 17.78 16.92
N GLY A 290 49.84 17.96 17.96
CA GLY A 290 48.52 18.65 17.97
C GLY A 290 47.33 17.87 17.38
N GLY A 291 46.18 17.66 18.03
CA GLY A 291 45.56 18.22 19.23
C GLY A 291 44.03 18.15 19.01
N ALA A 292 43.28 17.91 20.09
CA ALA A 292 41.81 17.88 20.20
C ALA A 292 41.08 16.53 20.01
N GLU A 293 40.33 16.20 21.06
CA GLU A 293 39.83 14.90 21.47
C GLU A 293 38.58 14.41 20.71
N LYS A 294 38.46 13.08 20.59
CA LYS A 294 37.20 12.40 20.31
C LYS A 294 36.97 11.33 21.37
N LEU A 295 36.10 11.65 22.33
CA LEU A 295 35.52 10.69 23.27
C LEU A 295 34.60 9.73 22.50
N GLU A 296 35.05 8.50 22.27
CA GLU A 296 34.17 7.39 21.91
C GLU A 296 33.65 6.72 23.18
N ASN A 297 32.34 6.87 23.40
CA ASN A 297 31.57 6.06 24.30
C ASN A 297 31.01 4.86 23.52
N GLY A 298 31.25 3.64 23.99
CA GLY A 298 31.02 2.46 23.17
C GLY A 298 30.94 1.11 23.89
N LYS A 299 29.87 0.95 24.68
CA LYS A 299 29.08 -0.28 24.88
C LYS A 299 29.53 -1.37 25.87
N LYS A 300 28.60 -1.62 26.78
CA LYS A 300 28.29 -2.90 27.44
C LYS A 300 27.85 -3.97 26.43
N GLY A 301 28.21 -5.21 26.72
CA GLY A 301 27.60 -6.44 26.20
C GLY A 301 28.07 -7.67 27.01
N GLU A 302 27.27 -8.05 28.01
CA GLU A 302 27.10 -9.31 28.76
C GLU A 302 28.27 -10.15 29.32
N ALA A 303 27.96 -10.79 30.46
CA ALA A 303 28.86 -11.29 31.50
C ALA A 303 29.55 -12.63 31.22
N PRO A 304 30.71 -12.86 31.88
CA PRO A 304 30.80 -13.97 32.82
C PRO A 304 31.12 -13.44 34.23
N SER A 305 30.33 -13.87 35.22
CA SER A 305 30.50 -13.65 36.67
C SER A 305 31.14 -12.31 37.09
N LEU A 306 30.31 -11.25 37.11
CA LEU A 306 30.68 -9.96 37.68
C LEU A 306 31.22 -10.12 39.11
N LYS A 307 32.55 -10.10 39.25
CA LYS A 307 33.19 -9.56 40.45
C LYS A 307 32.62 -8.14 40.57
N ARG A 308 31.69 -7.94 41.49
CA ARG A 308 31.14 -6.62 41.83
C ARG A 308 32.30 -5.63 41.90
N PHE A 309 32.19 -4.50 41.19
CA PHE A 309 33.21 -3.46 41.15
C PHE A 309 33.58 -3.07 42.59
N LYS A 310 34.79 -3.47 43.03
CA LYS A 310 35.35 -3.13 44.33
C LYS A 310 36.20 -1.90 44.16
N ALA A 311 35.72 -0.76 44.67
CA ALA A 311 36.43 0.51 44.57
C ALA A 311 37.86 0.46 45.14
N GLY A 312 38.11 -0.40 46.13
CA GLY A 312 39.43 -0.60 46.72
C GLY A 312 40.48 -1.19 45.76
N ASP A 313 40.05 -1.91 44.71
CA ASP A 313 40.96 -2.50 43.71
C ASP A 313 41.46 -1.46 42.68
N HIS A 314 40.81 -0.29 42.64
CA HIS A 314 41.16 0.84 41.77
C HIS A 314 41.67 2.06 42.55
N ALA A 315 42.21 1.86 43.75
CA ALA A 315 42.76 2.95 44.55
C ALA A 315 44.09 3.48 43.93
N PRO A 316 44.31 4.81 43.90
CA PRO A 316 45.60 5.40 43.51
C PRO A 316 46.77 4.90 44.37
N ALA A 317 47.99 4.92 43.83
CA ALA A 317 49.18 4.31 44.44
C ALA A 317 49.53 4.80 45.86
N TYR A 318 49.06 5.99 46.26
CA TYR A 318 49.31 6.58 47.58
C TYR A 318 48.05 6.72 48.45
N ALA A 319 46.92 6.11 48.05
CA ALA A 319 45.66 6.22 48.77
C ALA A 319 45.41 4.99 49.67
N ASN A 320 44.96 5.25 50.90
CA ASN A 320 44.48 4.20 51.79
C ASN A 320 43.21 3.56 51.20
N LYS A 321 43.29 2.26 50.86
CA LYS A 321 42.24 1.53 50.15
C LYS A 321 40.89 1.54 50.87
N GLU A 322 40.91 1.52 52.20
CA GLU A 322 39.70 1.53 53.04
C GLU A 322 38.99 2.89 53.02
N VAL A 323 39.76 3.98 53.16
CA VAL A 323 39.25 5.35 53.07
C VAL A 323 38.70 5.61 51.67
N TYR A 324 39.42 5.19 50.63
CA TYR A 324 38.98 5.33 49.25
C TYR A 324 37.70 4.53 48.97
N ALA A 325 37.62 3.29 49.45
CA ALA A 325 36.40 2.48 49.33
C ALA A 325 35.21 3.15 50.04
N SER A 326 35.44 3.85 51.16
CA SER A 326 34.38 4.48 51.98
C SER A 326 33.61 5.61 51.29
N ILE A 327 34.17 6.18 50.21
CA ILE A 327 33.58 7.23 49.38
C ILE A 327 32.47 6.66 48.48
N PHE A 328 32.53 5.37 48.15
CA PHE A 328 31.60 4.73 47.22
C PHE A 328 30.48 4.00 47.97
N THR A 329 29.24 4.32 47.63
CA THR A 329 28.04 3.69 48.22
C THR A 329 27.93 2.20 47.93
N SER A 330 28.60 1.70 46.88
CA SER A 330 28.61 0.28 46.51
C SER A 330 29.47 -0.61 47.43
N SER A 331 30.32 -0.03 48.28
CA SER A 331 31.26 -0.76 49.13
C SER A 331 30.77 -0.98 50.57
N LYS A 332 29.78 -0.20 51.05
CA LYS A 332 29.19 -0.30 52.39
C LYS A 332 27.85 -1.05 52.32
N LYS A 333 27.78 -2.26 52.90
CA LYS A 333 26.56 -3.09 52.90
C LYS A 333 25.82 -3.14 54.23
N SER A 334 26.45 -2.80 55.35
CA SER A 334 25.88 -3.03 56.69
C SER A 334 25.36 -1.78 57.40
N ASP A 335 25.88 -0.58 57.09
CA ASP A 335 25.60 0.63 57.89
C ASP A 335 25.13 1.80 57.02
N PHE A 336 24.01 1.62 56.31
CA PHE A 336 23.38 2.69 55.55
C PHE A 336 22.12 3.18 56.27
N LYS A 337 22.20 4.33 56.95
CA LYS A 337 21.00 5.08 57.40
C LYS A 337 20.44 5.82 56.19
N GLU A 338 19.25 5.44 55.76
CA GLU A 338 18.52 6.14 54.70
C GLU A 338 18.32 7.61 55.10
N THR A 339 18.87 8.51 54.30
CA THR A 339 18.53 9.94 54.38
C THR A 339 17.53 10.25 53.27
N TYR A 340 16.67 11.24 53.53
CA TYR A 340 15.52 11.64 52.71
C TYR A 340 15.84 11.84 51.21
N SER A 341 17.10 12.11 50.87
CA SER A 341 17.63 12.28 49.51
C SER A 341 17.89 10.98 48.72
N CYS A 342 17.83 9.80 49.32
CA CYS A 342 18.22 8.53 48.67
C CYS A 342 17.07 7.70 48.08
N ARG A 343 15.86 8.27 47.99
CA ARG A 343 14.63 7.57 47.53
C ARG A 343 14.58 7.20 46.04
N SER A 344 15.57 7.57 45.23
CA SER A 344 15.48 7.53 43.76
C SER A 344 16.21 6.36 43.08
N LEU A 345 16.82 5.42 43.81
CA LEU A 345 17.47 4.24 43.21
C LEU A 345 16.79 2.94 43.68
N PRO A 346 16.22 2.12 42.76
CA PRO A 346 15.63 0.85 43.14
C PRO A 346 16.75 -0.15 43.46
N LEU A 347 17.03 -0.31 44.75
CA LEU A 347 17.91 -1.35 45.25
C LEU A 347 17.10 -2.63 45.44
N GLY A 348 17.43 -3.69 44.68
CA GLY A 348 16.94 -5.05 44.98
C GLY A 348 16.22 -5.82 43.86
N ARG A 349 16.46 -5.53 42.57
CA ARG A 349 16.17 -6.51 41.51
C ARG A 349 17.45 -6.93 40.81
N ASN A 350 18.05 -7.99 41.33
CA ASN A 350 18.79 -8.99 40.56
C ASN A 350 18.46 -10.34 41.19
#